data_AF-A0AAC9YPU1-F1
#
_entry.id   AF-A0AAC9YPU1-F1
#
_cell.length_a   1.000
_cell.length_b   1.000
_cell.length_c   1.000
_cell.angle_alpha   90.00
_cell.angle_beta   90.00
_cell.angle_gamma   90.00
#
_symmetry.space_group_name_H-M   'P 1'
#
loop_
_entity.id
_entity.type
_entity.pdbx_description
1 polymer ?
#
loop_
_entity_poly.entity_id
_entity_poly.type
_entity_poly.pdbx_seq_one_letter_code
_entity_poly.pdbx_strand_id
1 'polypeptide(L)'
;MKEVKVNVTTLDSLIEKEHSLEKIHLIRIVTQGSEYEILQGAIKTCDKYQPLIFVHTWLNSIYHESGNLEQILGWARLNGYVAIDLKPAVTWLPKGTEINSSKREVIGVSVLLCRKNIFEDNYEDNRLQSHSSIEHISYILSNYGFTALASFLIGKNDRTASDKRMALNLALFLNSPALLKRITHFLKGFLSLK
;
A
#
# COMPACT_ATOMS: atom_id res chain seq x y z
N MET A 1 28.36 -18.96 -15.72
CA MET A 1 27.44 -18.57 -14.62
C MET A 1 27.11 -19.79 -13.80
N LYS A 2 27.06 -19.67 -12.47
CA LYS A 2 26.63 -20.77 -11.60
C LYS A 2 25.10 -20.71 -11.52
N GLU A 3 24.43 -21.79 -11.93
CA GLU A 3 22.97 -21.88 -11.88
C GLU A 3 22.52 -22.03 -10.42
N VAL A 4 21.57 -21.21 -9.98
CA VAL A 4 20.98 -21.27 -8.64
C VAL A 4 19.56 -21.78 -8.79
N LYS A 5 19.26 -22.92 -8.17
CA LYS A 5 17.89 -23.47 -8.11
C LYS A 5 17.14 -22.82 -6.95
N VAL A 6 15.94 -22.33 -7.22
CA VAL A 6 15.06 -21.69 -6.23
C VAL A 6 13.72 -22.43 -6.24
N ASN A 7 13.22 -22.77 -5.06
CA ASN A 7 11.89 -23.35 -4.92
C ASN A 7 10.84 -22.23 -4.95
N VAL A 8 9.80 -22.39 -5.77
CA VAL A 8 8.71 -21.42 -5.91
C VAL A 8 7.39 -22.05 -5.48
N THR A 9 6.50 -21.24 -4.90
CA THR A 9 5.14 -21.63 -4.52
C THR A 9 4.21 -20.43 -4.63
N THR A 10 2.90 -20.65 -4.60
CA THR A 10 1.90 -19.58 -4.66
C THR A 10 1.66 -18.98 -3.27
N LEU A 11 1.19 -17.74 -3.23
CA LEU A 11 0.82 -17.12 -1.96
C LEU A 11 -0.34 -17.88 -1.29
N ASP A 12 -1.31 -18.34 -2.08
CA ASP A 12 -2.42 -19.16 -1.59
C ASP A 12 -1.93 -20.41 -0.87
N SER A 13 -0.98 -21.17 -1.46
CA SER A 13 -0.43 -22.37 -0.82
C SER A 13 0.43 -22.05 0.40
N LEU A 14 1.09 -20.90 0.43
CA LEU A 14 1.86 -20.46 1.59
C LEU A 14 0.94 -20.12 2.76
N ILE A 15 -0.13 -19.35 2.51
CA ILE A 15 -1.08 -18.92 3.53
C ILE A 15 -1.97 -20.07 4.01
N GLU A 16 -2.33 -21.02 3.14
CA GLU A 16 -3.10 -22.20 3.53
C GLU A 16 -2.38 -23.07 4.56
N LYS A 17 -1.05 -23.18 4.44
CA LYS A 17 -0.19 -23.89 5.41
C LYS A 17 -0.01 -23.12 6.71
N GLU A 18 -0.23 -21.81 6.68
CA GLU A 18 -0.11 -20.94 7.85
C GLU A 18 -1.45 -20.86 8.58
N HIS A 19 -1.70 -21.85 9.45
CA HIS A 19 -2.97 -21.96 10.17
C HIS A 19 -3.19 -20.89 11.25
N SER A 20 -2.18 -20.07 11.57
CA SER A 20 -2.26 -19.06 12.63
C SER A 20 -2.81 -17.70 12.20
N LEU A 21 -2.97 -17.44 10.90
CA LEU A 21 -3.39 -16.13 10.40
C LEU A 21 -4.91 -15.95 10.43
N GLU A 22 -5.38 -15.22 11.45
CA GLU A 22 -6.78 -14.81 11.56
C GLU A 22 -7.19 -13.77 10.50
N LYS A 23 -6.29 -12.86 10.13
CA LYS A 23 -6.56 -11.78 9.17
C LYS A 23 -5.31 -11.30 8.46
N ILE A 24 -5.47 -10.89 7.19
CA ILE A 24 -4.43 -10.18 6.41
C ILE A 24 -4.99 -8.81 6.05
N HIS A 25 -4.36 -7.76 6.55
CA HIS A 25 -4.78 -6.38 6.32
C HIS A 25 -4.15 -5.74 5.09
N LEU A 26 -2.91 -6.12 4.79
CA LEU A 26 -2.11 -5.57 3.71
C LEU A 26 -1.19 -6.67 3.17
N ILE A 27 -1.09 -6.76 1.84
CA ILE A 27 -0.06 -7.51 1.13
C ILE A 27 0.83 -6.50 0.41
N ARG A 28 2.14 -6.61 0.60
CA ARG A 28 3.12 -5.79 -0.10
C ARG A 28 3.98 -6.67 -1.01
N ILE A 29 3.95 -6.40 -2.31
CA ILE A 29 4.67 -7.16 -3.33
C ILE A 29 5.75 -6.24 -3.93
N VAL A 30 7.00 -6.54 -3.60
CA VAL A 30 8.19 -5.84 -4.11
C VAL A 30 9.26 -6.90 -4.33
N THR A 31 9.37 -7.41 -5.55
CA THR A 31 10.26 -8.53 -5.86
C THR A 31 11.09 -8.22 -7.10
N GLN A 32 12.02 -9.12 -7.43
CA GLN A 32 12.75 -9.10 -8.69
C GLN A 32 12.07 -10.00 -9.76
N GLY A 33 11.00 -10.72 -9.39
CA GLY A 33 10.22 -11.58 -10.29
C GLY A 33 9.01 -10.86 -10.90
N SER A 34 8.01 -11.61 -11.34
CA SER A 34 6.77 -11.04 -11.88
C SER A 34 5.74 -10.82 -10.76
N GLU A 35 5.50 -9.56 -10.39
CA GLU A 35 4.46 -9.24 -9.42
C GLU A 35 3.06 -9.66 -9.88
N TYR A 36 2.82 -9.71 -11.18
CA TYR A 36 1.57 -10.20 -11.76
C TYR A 36 1.35 -11.68 -11.47
N GLU A 37 2.38 -12.52 -11.60
CA GLU A 37 2.28 -13.95 -11.28
C GLU A 37 2.03 -14.19 -9.78
N ILE A 38 2.63 -13.36 -8.92
CA ILE A 38 2.37 -13.40 -7.48
C ILE A 38 0.89 -13.11 -7.20
N LEU A 39 0.29 -12.13 -7.88
CA LEU A 39 -1.14 -11.83 -7.77
C LEU A 39 -2.01 -12.97 -8.29
N GLN A 40 -1.64 -13.61 -9.40
CA GLN A 40 -2.34 -14.80 -9.91
C GLN A 40 -2.30 -15.96 -8.90
N GLY A 41 -1.19 -16.12 -8.19
CA GLY A 41 -1.04 -17.11 -7.11
C GLY A 41 -1.67 -16.70 -5.77
N ALA A 42 -2.33 -15.55 -5.67
CA ALA A 42 -2.89 -14.99 -4.44
C ALA A 42 -4.42 -14.87 -4.46
N ILE A 43 -5.11 -15.43 -5.46
CA ILE A 43 -6.55 -15.20 -5.69
C ILE A 43 -7.37 -15.62 -4.48
N LYS A 44 -7.17 -16.84 -3.94
CA LYS A 44 -7.96 -17.33 -2.79
C LYS A 44 -7.69 -16.51 -1.54
N THR A 45 -6.43 -16.13 -1.32
CA THR A 45 -6.01 -15.27 -0.21
C THR A 45 -6.67 -13.90 -0.31
N CYS A 46 -6.67 -13.30 -1.50
CA CYS A 46 -7.28 -12.00 -1.77
C CYS A 46 -8.81 -12.05 -1.70
N ASP A 47 -9.41 -13.22 -1.96
CA ASP A 47 -10.84 -13.43 -1.81
C ASP A 47 -11.25 -13.55 -0.35
N LYS A 48 -10.56 -14.41 0.40
CA LYS A 48 -10.82 -14.66 1.82
C LYS A 48 -10.59 -13.43 2.70
N TYR A 49 -9.44 -12.78 2.56
CA TYR A 49 -9.00 -11.76 3.51
C TYR A 49 -9.25 -10.32 3.05
N GLN A 50 -9.51 -10.11 1.76
CA GLN A 50 -9.76 -8.80 1.17
C GLN A 50 -8.72 -7.71 1.58
N PRO A 51 -7.41 -8.00 1.55
CA PRO A 51 -6.40 -7.07 2.03
C PRO A 51 -6.26 -5.85 1.12
N LEU A 52 -5.70 -4.76 1.64
CA LEU A 52 -5.05 -3.78 0.77
C LEU A 52 -3.88 -4.47 0.05
N ILE A 53 -3.60 -4.09 -1.20
CA ILE A 53 -2.48 -4.66 -1.95
C ILE A 53 -1.61 -3.52 -2.46
N PHE A 54 -0.35 -3.51 -2.04
CA PHE A 54 0.65 -2.58 -2.55
C PHE A 54 1.62 -3.33 -3.44
N VAL A 55 1.59 -3.04 -4.74
CA VAL A 55 2.39 -3.73 -5.74
C VAL A 55 3.32 -2.75 -6.46
N HIS A 56 4.58 -3.13 -6.61
CA HIS A 56 5.53 -2.43 -7.45
C HIS A 56 5.58 -3.11 -8.82
N THR A 57 5.39 -2.36 -9.90
CA THR A 57 5.32 -2.93 -11.26
C THR A 57 5.92 -1.98 -12.28
N TRP A 58 6.13 -2.49 -13.48
CA TRP A 58 6.71 -1.74 -14.59
C TRP A 58 5.62 -1.19 -15.51
N LEU A 59 5.85 -0.03 -16.10
CA LEU A 59 4.92 0.50 -17.11
C LEU A 59 4.95 -0.35 -18.39
N ASN A 60 6.15 -0.80 -18.76
CA ASN A 60 6.39 -1.70 -19.87
C ASN A 60 7.18 -2.91 -19.36
N SER A 61 7.07 -4.05 -20.03
CA SER A 61 7.87 -5.23 -19.64
C SER A 61 9.36 -4.93 -19.86
N ILE A 62 10.14 -4.87 -18.78
CA ILE A 62 11.58 -4.54 -18.82
C ILE A 62 12.48 -5.77 -18.73
N TYR A 63 11.96 -6.89 -18.22
CA TYR A 63 12.59 -8.21 -18.24
C TYR A 63 11.63 -9.21 -18.90
N HIS A 64 12.16 -10.26 -19.52
CA HIS A 64 11.36 -11.32 -20.12
C HIS A 64 10.32 -11.82 -19.09
N GLU A 65 9.04 -11.77 -19.46
CA GLU A 65 7.90 -12.23 -18.64
C GLU A 65 7.56 -11.39 -17.38
N SER A 66 8.18 -10.21 -17.21
CA SER A 66 7.77 -9.28 -16.15
C SER A 66 6.39 -8.69 -16.45
N GLY A 67 5.44 -8.93 -15.55
CA GLY A 67 4.10 -8.36 -15.62
C GLY A 67 4.14 -6.83 -15.60
N ASN A 68 3.29 -6.19 -16.41
CA ASN A 68 3.20 -4.73 -16.49
C ASN A 68 1.96 -4.17 -15.77
N LEU A 69 1.90 -2.85 -15.65
CA LEU A 69 0.80 -2.12 -15.02
C LEU A 69 -0.56 -2.51 -15.60
N GLU A 70 -0.68 -2.67 -16.92
CA GLU A 70 -1.94 -3.03 -17.56
C GLU A 70 -2.45 -4.39 -17.09
N GLN A 71 -1.57 -5.38 -16.98
CA GLN A 71 -1.90 -6.71 -16.47
C GLN A 71 -2.29 -6.67 -15.00
N ILE A 72 -1.58 -5.88 -14.17
CA ILE A 72 -1.95 -5.66 -12.76
C ILE A 72 -3.35 -5.04 -12.64
N LEU A 73 -3.65 -4.00 -13.43
CA LEU A 73 -4.96 -3.33 -13.41
C LEU A 73 -6.07 -4.23 -13.97
N GLY A 74 -5.76 -5.02 -15.00
CA GLY A 74 -6.66 -6.04 -15.53
C GLY A 74 -7.01 -7.10 -14.48
N TRP A 75 -5.99 -7.64 -13.79
CA TRP A 75 -6.19 -8.54 -12.66
C TRP A 75 -7.03 -7.90 -11.56
N ALA A 76 -6.73 -6.65 -11.19
CA ALA A 76 -7.46 -5.94 -10.15
C ALA A 76 -8.96 -5.86 -10.49
N ARG A 77 -9.28 -5.43 -11.72
CA ARG A 77 -10.66 -5.33 -12.20
C ARG A 77 -11.39 -6.67 -12.16
N LEU A 78 -10.75 -7.74 -12.62
CA LEU A 78 -11.35 -9.08 -12.64
C LEU A 78 -11.60 -9.63 -11.22
N ASN A 79 -10.77 -9.24 -10.26
CA ASN A 79 -10.85 -9.71 -8.88
C ASN A 79 -11.54 -8.71 -7.94
N GLY A 80 -12.31 -7.74 -8.46
CA GLY A 80 -13.09 -6.79 -7.65
C GLY A 80 -12.25 -5.79 -6.85
N TYR A 81 -11.02 -5.52 -7.29
CA TYR A 81 -10.14 -4.49 -6.78
C TYR A 81 -10.13 -3.26 -7.70
N VAL A 82 -9.80 -2.11 -7.13
CA VAL A 82 -9.57 -0.85 -7.83
C VAL A 82 -8.26 -0.22 -7.35
N ALA A 83 -7.57 0.47 -8.24
CA ALA A 83 -6.41 1.28 -7.88
C ALA A 83 -6.87 2.59 -7.22
N ILE A 84 -6.32 2.88 -6.05
CA ILE A 84 -6.66 4.06 -5.24
C ILE A 84 -5.48 5.03 -5.06
N ASP A 85 -4.27 4.57 -5.40
CA ASP A 85 -3.08 5.42 -5.48
C ASP A 85 -2.13 4.82 -6.52
N LEU A 86 -1.43 5.70 -7.25
CA LEU A 86 -0.43 5.32 -8.24
C LEU A 86 0.71 6.34 -8.18
N LYS A 87 1.92 5.86 -7.88
CA LYS A 87 3.10 6.70 -7.67
C LYS A 87 4.26 6.26 -8.55
N PRO A 88 5.02 7.19 -9.14
CA PRO A 88 6.31 6.87 -9.74
C PRO A 88 7.21 6.22 -8.69
N ALA A 89 7.83 5.10 -9.05
CA ALA A 89 8.70 4.34 -8.15
C ALA A 89 10.09 4.11 -8.73
N VAL A 90 10.20 4.03 -10.07
CA VAL A 90 11.49 3.96 -10.76
C VAL A 90 11.48 4.92 -11.94
N THR A 91 12.58 5.66 -12.07
CA THR A 91 12.81 6.54 -13.23
C THR A 91 14.19 6.29 -13.82
N TRP A 92 14.28 6.36 -15.14
CA TRP A 92 15.54 6.22 -15.88
C TRP A 92 15.86 7.50 -16.66
N LEU A 93 17.14 7.67 -16.99
CA LEU A 93 17.53 8.64 -18.01
C LEU A 93 17.16 8.06 -19.38
N PRO A 94 16.44 8.81 -20.22
CA PRO A 94 16.19 8.38 -21.59
C PRO A 94 17.50 8.07 -22.31
N LYS A 95 17.48 7.07 -23.20
CA LYS A 95 18.67 6.69 -23.95
C LYS A 95 19.15 7.89 -24.79
N GLY A 96 20.44 8.23 -24.69
CA GLY A 96 21.04 9.33 -25.44
C GLY A 96 20.92 10.72 -24.79
N THR A 97 20.37 10.84 -23.58
CA THR A 97 20.46 12.10 -22.82
C THR A 97 21.78 12.20 -22.04
N GLU A 98 22.32 13.41 -21.95
CA GLU A 98 23.46 13.71 -21.09
C GLU A 98 23.17 13.32 -19.63
N ILE A 99 24.20 12.85 -18.92
CA ILE A 99 24.09 12.37 -17.52
C ILE A 99 23.55 13.47 -16.58
N ASN A 100 23.78 14.74 -16.91
CA ASN A 100 23.34 15.90 -16.14
C ASN A 100 21.93 16.39 -16.50
N SER A 101 21.20 15.68 -17.36
CA SER A 101 19.82 16.01 -17.71
C SER A 101 18.89 15.85 -16.51
N SER A 102 18.04 16.86 -16.28
CA SER A 102 16.94 16.80 -15.31
C SER A 102 15.76 15.95 -15.82
N LYS A 103 15.72 15.61 -17.11
CA LYS A 103 14.65 14.83 -17.71
C LYS A 103 14.80 13.35 -17.32
N ARG A 104 13.77 12.82 -16.65
CA ARG A 104 13.68 11.41 -16.27
C ARG A 104 12.39 10.82 -16.81
N GLU A 105 12.48 9.62 -17.36
CA GLU A 105 11.31 8.84 -17.79
C GLU A 105 10.89 7.93 -16.63
N VAL A 106 9.60 7.93 -16.30
CA VAL A 106 9.05 6.96 -15.36
C VAL A 106 8.94 5.63 -16.07
N ILE A 107 9.53 4.59 -15.50
CA ILE A 107 9.52 3.24 -16.07
C ILE A 107 8.88 2.22 -15.13
N GLY A 108 8.81 2.54 -13.84
CA GLY A 108 8.18 1.72 -12.81
C GLY A 108 7.29 2.56 -11.90
N VAL A 109 6.21 1.95 -11.45
CA VAL A 109 5.21 2.57 -10.58
C VAL A 109 4.87 1.65 -9.41
N SER A 110 4.47 2.27 -8.31
CA SER A 110 3.79 1.60 -7.22
C SER A 110 2.30 1.84 -7.33
N VAL A 111 1.52 0.78 -7.19
CA VAL A 111 0.06 0.80 -7.23
C VAL A 111 -0.47 0.31 -5.89
N LEU A 112 -1.38 1.07 -5.30
CA LEU A 112 -2.16 0.65 -4.15
C LEU A 112 -3.55 0.24 -4.64
N LEU A 113 -3.90 -1.02 -4.41
CA LEU A 113 -5.18 -1.60 -4.74
C LEU A 113 -6.01 -1.82 -3.47
N CYS A 114 -7.32 -1.67 -3.62
CA CYS A 114 -8.31 -1.84 -2.58
C CYS A 114 -9.56 -2.51 -3.15
N ARG A 115 -10.30 -3.31 -2.37
CA ARG A 115 -11.58 -3.84 -2.85
C ARG A 115 -12.55 -2.70 -3.16
N LYS A 116 -13.29 -2.83 -4.26
CA LYS A 116 -14.22 -1.80 -4.75
C LYS A 116 -15.34 -1.50 -3.74
N ASN A 117 -15.84 -2.55 -3.08
CA ASN A 117 -16.93 -2.48 -2.11
C ASN A 117 -16.62 -1.61 -0.88
N ILE A 118 -15.34 -1.32 -0.58
CA ILE A 118 -14.94 -0.41 0.50
C ILE A 118 -15.43 1.02 0.25
N PHE A 119 -15.65 1.39 -1.02
CA PHE A 119 -16.18 2.71 -1.40
C PHE A 119 -17.65 2.70 -1.79
N GLU A 120 -18.27 1.52 -1.86
CA GLU A 120 -19.67 1.38 -2.20
C GLU A 120 -20.45 1.45 -0.89
N ASP A 121 -20.89 2.65 -0.54
CA ASP A 121 -21.91 2.85 0.49
C ASP A 121 -23.14 2.02 0.09
N ASN A 122 -23.42 0.93 0.79
CA ASN A 122 -24.74 0.32 0.74
C ASN A 122 -25.70 1.31 1.39
N TYR A 123 -26.29 2.17 0.55
CA TYR A 123 -27.10 3.32 0.93
C TYR A 123 -28.35 2.94 1.74
N GLU A 124 -28.75 1.67 1.71
CA GLU A 124 -30.01 1.20 2.29
C GLU A 124 -29.86 0.52 3.66
N ASP A 125 -28.67 0.09 4.10
CA ASP A 125 -28.56 -0.67 5.35
C ASP A 125 -27.25 -0.37 6.10
N ASN A 126 -27.37 0.26 7.27
CA ASN A 126 -26.35 0.46 8.31
C ASN A 126 -25.30 1.58 8.14
N ARG A 127 -25.66 2.78 8.62
CA ARG A 127 -24.76 3.90 9.00
C ARG A 127 -23.66 3.53 10.04
N LEU A 128 -23.69 2.32 10.59
CA LEU A 128 -22.78 1.85 11.65
C LEU A 128 -21.68 0.89 11.14
N GLN A 129 -21.79 0.30 9.95
CA GLN A 129 -20.76 -0.63 9.44
C GLN A 129 -19.72 0.02 8.49
N SER A 130 -20.01 1.19 7.90
CA SER A 130 -19.08 1.85 6.95
C SER A 130 -17.95 2.64 7.63
N HIS A 131 -18.18 3.20 8.82
CA HIS A 131 -17.21 4.08 9.47
C HIS A 131 -15.98 3.32 10.01
N SER A 132 -16.17 2.12 10.59
CA SER A 132 -15.07 1.37 11.20
C SER A 132 -14.07 0.83 10.15
N SER A 133 -14.56 0.45 8.97
CA SER A 133 -13.71 -0.07 7.88
C SER A 133 -12.80 1.02 7.31
N ILE A 134 -13.33 2.24 7.11
CA ILE A 134 -12.56 3.36 6.54
C ILE A 134 -11.57 3.92 7.56
N GLU A 135 -11.93 4.01 8.84
CA GLU A 135 -11.00 4.42 9.90
C GLU A 135 -9.85 3.39 10.04
N HIS A 136 -10.17 2.09 10.03
CA HIS A 136 -9.18 1.01 10.08
C HIS A 136 -8.23 1.03 8.86
N ILE A 137 -8.78 1.20 7.65
CA ILE A 137 -7.99 1.34 6.42
C ILE A 137 -7.11 2.58 6.48
N SER A 138 -7.65 3.72 6.93
CA SER A 138 -6.91 4.97 7.05
C SER A 138 -5.78 4.87 8.08
N TYR A 139 -5.99 4.14 9.17
CA TYR A 139 -4.95 3.82 10.14
C TYR A 139 -3.83 2.97 9.51
N ILE A 140 -4.17 1.90 8.78
CA ILE A 140 -3.16 1.10 8.05
C ILE A 140 -2.41 1.99 7.08
N LEU A 141 -3.11 2.69 6.19
CA LEU A 141 -2.52 3.57 5.18
C LEU A 141 -1.55 4.58 5.79
N SER A 142 -1.91 5.17 6.93
CA SER A 142 -1.06 6.13 7.61
C SER A 142 0.24 5.49 8.13
N ASN A 143 0.18 4.29 8.70
CA ASN A 143 1.36 3.55 9.16
C ASN A 143 2.31 3.16 8.01
N TYR A 144 1.79 3.07 6.78
CA TYR A 144 2.58 2.77 5.59
C TYR A 144 2.92 4.01 4.74
N GLY A 145 2.77 5.22 5.30
CA GLY A 145 3.20 6.48 4.67
C GLY A 145 2.20 7.07 3.67
N PHE A 146 0.97 6.56 3.62
CA PHE A 146 -0.12 7.10 2.79
C PHE A 146 -0.98 8.11 3.57
N THR A 147 -0.36 8.98 4.38
CA THR A 147 -1.05 9.89 5.31
C THR A 147 -2.03 10.85 4.61
N ALA A 148 -1.66 11.36 3.43
CA ALA A 148 -2.53 12.23 2.64
C ALA A 148 -3.78 11.49 2.14
N LEU A 149 -3.61 10.24 1.68
CA LEU A 149 -4.71 9.40 1.24
C LEU A 149 -5.61 8.98 2.42
N ALA A 150 -5.02 8.57 3.53
CA ALA A 150 -5.75 8.29 4.77
C ALA A 150 -6.59 9.50 5.22
N SER A 151 -5.99 10.69 5.20
CA SER A 151 -6.68 11.94 5.53
C SER A 151 -7.80 12.27 4.54
N PHE A 152 -7.60 11.99 3.25
CA PHE A 152 -8.62 12.15 2.22
C PHE A 152 -9.80 11.21 2.47
N LEU A 153 -9.55 9.92 2.74
CA LEU A 153 -10.59 8.92 3.00
C LEU A 153 -11.45 9.26 4.22
N ILE A 154 -10.81 9.69 5.32
CA ILE A 154 -11.53 10.18 6.51
C ILE A 154 -12.34 11.45 6.18
N GLY A 155 -11.74 12.37 5.42
CA GLY A 155 -12.37 13.64 5.06
C GLY A 155 -13.57 13.55 4.15
N LYS A 156 -13.61 12.53 3.28
CA LYS A 156 -14.72 12.32 2.34
C LYS A 156 -15.99 11.81 3.03
N ASN A 157 -15.85 11.08 4.15
CA ASN A 157 -16.95 10.36 4.79
C ASN A 157 -17.48 11.00 6.08
N ASP A 158 -16.89 12.11 6.55
CA ASP A 158 -17.32 12.75 7.80
C ASP A 158 -17.36 14.28 7.66
N ARG A 159 -18.54 14.90 7.89
CA ARG A 159 -18.67 16.37 7.90
C ARG A 159 -17.98 17.00 9.12
N THR A 160 -17.59 16.21 10.12
CA THR A 160 -16.79 16.62 11.30
C THR A 160 -15.29 16.31 11.15
N ALA A 161 -14.82 15.97 9.94
CA ALA A 161 -13.47 15.48 9.63
C ALA A 161 -12.29 16.34 10.10
N SER A 162 -12.50 17.60 10.47
CA SER A 162 -11.49 18.46 11.12
C SER A 162 -10.88 17.79 12.36
N ASP A 163 -11.73 17.37 13.29
CA ASP A 163 -11.30 16.99 14.63
C ASP A 163 -10.76 15.56 14.65
N LYS A 164 -11.32 14.69 13.81
CA LYS A 164 -10.80 13.33 13.58
C LYS A 164 -9.50 13.32 12.78
N ARG A 165 -9.32 14.20 11.78
CA ARG A 165 -8.00 14.40 11.12
C ARG A 165 -6.97 14.89 12.11
N MET A 166 -7.35 15.83 12.97
CA MET A 166 -6.48 16.33 14.03
C MET A 166 -6.11 15.21 15.02
N ALA A 167 -7.07 14.40 15.46
CA ALA A 167 -6.83 13.25 16.34
C ALA A 167 -5.98 12.15 15.69
N LEU A 168 -6.19 11.82 14.41
CA LEU A 168 -5.34 10.86 13.69
C LEU A 168 -3.93 11.42 13.47
N ASN A 169 -3.80 12.68 13.07
CA ASN A 169 -2.50 13.33 12.95
C ASN A 169 -1.80 13.39 14.32
N LEU A 170 -2.52 13.63 15.41
CA LEU A 170 -2.00 13.57 16.78
C LEU A 170 -1.59 12.14 17.17
N ALA A 171 -2.38 11.11 16.86
CA ALA A 171 -2.04 9.72 17.15
C ALA A 171 -0.80 9.25 16.36
N LEU A 172 -0.68 9.66 15.10
CA LEU A 172 0.49 9.40 14.25
C LEU A 172 1.72 10.20 14.72
N PHE A 173 1.51 11.43 15.17
CA PHE A 173 2.54 12.29 15.76
C PHE A 173 3.06 11.69 17.08
N LEU A 174 2.16 11.19 17.94
CA LEU A 174 2.49 10.59 19.23
C LEU A 174 3.13 9.19 19.11
N ASN A 175 2.75 8.41 18.09
CA ASN A 175 3.31 7.07 17.86
C ASN A 175 4.58 7.05 16.98
N SER A 176 5.15 8.21 16.62
CA SER A 176 6.41 8.27 15.87
C SER A 176 7.62 8.06 16.80
N PRO A 177 8.38 6.94 16.69
CA PRO A 177 9.49 6.65 17.59
C PRO A 177 10.62 7.68 17.46
N ALA A 178 10.83 8.22 16.25
CA ALA A 178 11.83 9.26 15.98
C ALA A 178 11.48 10.59 16.66
N LEU A 179 10.19 10.90 16.76
CA LEU A 179 9.69 12.14 17.36
C LEU A 179 9.56 12.01 18.88
N LEU A 180 9.15 10.84 19.40
CA LEU A 180 9.30 10.46 20.81
C LEU A 180 10.74 10.60 21.28
N LYS A 181 11.73 10.20 20.47
CA LYS A 181 13.17 10.37 20.76
C LYS A 181 13.58 11.84 20.78
N ARG A 182 13.05 12.68 19.88
CA ARG A 182 13.28 14.14 19.87
C ARG A 182 12.61 14.86 21.03
N ILE A 183 11.37 14.51 21.37
CA ILE A 183 10.62 15.08 22.50
C ILE A 183 11.27 14.67 23.82
N THR A 184 11.65 13.41 23.98
CA THR A 184 12.39 12.95 25.18
C THR A 184 13.77 13.60 25.30
N HIS A 185 14.47 13.85 24.19
CA HIS A 185 15.73 14.60 24.20
C HIS A 185 15.53 16.07 24.56
N PHE A 186 14.50 16.71 24.00
CA PHE A 186 14.12 18.10 24.30
C PHE A 186 13.69 18.27 25.76
N LEU A 187 12.86 17.37 26.29
CA LEU A 187 12.43 17.37 27.69
C LEU A 187 13.58 17.05 28.65
N LYS A 188 14.53 16.18 28.29
CA LYS A 188 15.75 15.97 29.06
C LYS A 188 16.63 17.21 29.11
N GLY A 189 16.77 17.94 28.00
CA GLY A 189 17.47 19.23 27.96
C GLY A 189 16.77 20.33 28.76
N PHE A 190 15.45 20.33 28.79
CA PHE A 190 14.65 21.29 29.56
C PHE A 190 14.66 21.00 31.07
N LEU A 191 14.73 19.73 31.47
CA LEU A 191 14.83 19.29 32.86
C LEU A 191 16.27 19.33 33.41
N SER A 192 17.29 19.39 32.55
CA SER A 192 18.69 19.63 32.96
C SER A 192 19.06 21.11 33.08
N LEU A 193 18.11 22.01 32.84
CA LEU A 193 18.24 23.47 32.96
C LEU A 193 17.49 24.01 34.21
N LYS A 194 17.16 23.14 35.17
CA LYS A 194 16.69 23.51 36.51
C LYS A 194 17.67 23.02 37.57
#